data_AF-A0A7X5UA27-F1
#
_entry.id   AF-A0A7X5UA27-F1
#
_cell.length_a   1.000
_cell.length_b   1.000
_cell.length_c   1.000
_cell.angle_alpha   90.00
_cell.angle_beta   90.00
_cell.angle_gamma   90.00
#
_symmetry.space_group_name_H-M   'P 1'
#
loop_
_entity.id
_entity.type
_entity.pdbx_description
1 polymer ?
#
loop_
_entity_poly.entity_id
_entity_poly.type
_entity_poly.pdbx_seq_one_letter_code
_entity_poly.pdbx_strand_id
1 'polypeptide(L)'
;MKDVSQKPDSLRVARATATLHAPADCIDLLRSGETEKGDALKTARVAGILAAKRTDELIPLCHPLPIHRAEVTYELAEASVRVIAEVQTIGPTGVEMEALTAASIAALTLYDMLKPYAEPEELHIEACHLERKTGGKSQHRRRLSQPRQAAVIVLSDTVAAGQARDTAGAFVRDALGDAGFTPVAYRVIADDAQALQGTLRGYISEGTPLVITVGGTGLGPRDVTVDTVRPLIDTEIPGIMEAARAFGQRRMPFAMLSRGVAGYAGNTLLITFPGSRGGASESLATTLPGIVHLLDTVRPGERHPGGYGGES
;
A
#
# COMPACT_ATOMS: atom_id res chain seq x y z
N MET A 1 -5.16 -9.21 -16.55
CA MET A 1 -4.26 -8.82 -15.45
C MET A 1 -4.86 -7.60 -14.74
N LYS A 2 -4.71 -7.49 -13.42
CA LYS A 2 -5.26 -6.36 -12.65
C LYS A 2 -4.30 -5.17 -12.73
N ASP A 3 -4.81 -3.98 -13.07
CA ASP A 3 -4.00 -2.75 -13.03
C ASP A 3 -3.64 -2.38 -11.58
N VAL A 4 -2.35 -2.15 -11.35
CA VAL A 4 -1.76 -1.78 -10.06
C VAL A 4 -1.05 -0.43 -10.12
N SER A 5 -1.15 0.27 -11.26
CA SER A 5 -0.53 1.57 -11.52
C SER A 5 -0.94 2.66 -10.55
N GLN A 6 -2.06 2.53 -9.82
CA GLN A 6 -2.52 3.53 -8.84
C GLN A 6 -2.28 3.11 -7.38
N LYS A 7 -1.48 2.05 -7.16
CA LYS A 7 -1.15 1.57 -5.82
C LYS A 7 0.27 1.99 -5.44
N PRO A 8 0.47 2.68 -4.31
CA PRO A 8 1.80 2.89 -3.75
C PRO A 8 2.48 1.57 -3.39
N ASP A 9 3.80 1.58 -3.47
CA ASP A 9 4.62 0.47 -2.99
C ASP A 9 4.48 0.35 -1.48
N SER A 10 4.51 -0.88 -1.00
CA SER A 10 4.46 -1.22 0.42
C SER A 10 5.16 -2.56 0.64
N LEU A 11 5.62 -2.81 1.87
CA LEU A 11 6.11 -4.13 2.25
C LEU A 11 4.96 -5.15 2.12
N ARG A 12 5.23 -6.22 1.39
CA ARG A 12 4.30 -7.35 1.19
C ARG A 12 4.98 -8.61 1.64
N VAL A 13 4.24 -9.41 2.40
CA VAL A 13 4.69 -10.73 2.86
C VAL A 13 3.56 -11.71 2.63
N ALA A 14 3.88 -12.88 2.11
CA ALA A 14 2.96 -13.99 1.99
C ALA A 14 3.65 -15.27 2.46
N ARG A 15 2.90 -16.10 3.19
CA ARG A 15 3.31 -17.43 3.63
C ARG A 15 2.30 -18.44 3.08
N ALA A 16 2.80 -19.44 2.38
CA ALA A 16 2.02 -20.53 1.82
C ALA A 16 2.64 -21.87 2.20
N THR A 17 1.82 -22.91 2.21
CA THR A 17 2.25 -24.26 2.54
C THR A 17 1.75 -25.27 1.54
N ALA A 18 2.42 -26.41 1.47
CA ALA A 18 1.96 -27.64 0.85
C ALA A 18 2.47 -28.83 1.67
N THR A 19 1.72 -29.92 1.73
CA THR A 19 2.14 -31.14 2.46
C THR A 19 2.37 -32.26 1.45
N LEU A 20 3.57 -32.85 1.47
CA LEU A 20 3.86 -34.09 0.76
C LEU A 20 3.71 -35.24 1.76
N HIS A 21 2.86 -36.21 1.45
CA HIS A 21 2.77 -37.47 2.16
C HIS A 21 3.73 -38.47 1.52
N ALA A 22 4.43 -39.21 2.36
CA ALA A 22 5.37 -40.25 1.94
C ALA A 22 5.54 -41.29 3.06
N PRO A 23 5.89 -42.54 2.71
CA PRO A 23 6.28 -43.57 3.67
C PRO A 23 7.40 -43.13 4.64
N ALA A 24 7.44 -43.74 5.83
CA ALA A 24 8.37 -43.33 6.89
C ALA A 24 9.85 -43.48 6.51
N ASP A 25 10.18 -44.53 5.74
CA ASP A 25 11.52 -44.74 5.17
C ASP A 25 11.91 -43.63 4.18
N CYS A 26 10.97 -43.14 3.36
CA CYS A 26 11.19 -41.95 2.52
C CYS A 26 11.46 -40.69 3.35
N ILE A 27 10.76 -40.53 4.48
CA ILE A 27 11.03 -39.41 5.40
C ILE A 27 12.42 -39.55 6.05
N ASP A 28 12.86 -40.76 6.37
CA ASP A 28 14.21 -40.99 6.90
C ASP A 28 15.29 -40.64 5.87
N LEU A 29 15.06 -40.90 4.57
CA LEU A 29 15.93 -40.43 3.49
C LEU A 29 16.00 -38.89 3.42
N LEU A 30 14.89 -38.19 3.66
CA LEU A 30 14.90 -36.72 3.75
C LEU A 30 15.74 -36.22 4.93
N ARG A 31 15.70 -36.93 6.07
CA ARG A 31 16.48 -36.59 7.29
C ARG A 31 17.97 -36.83 7.10
N SER A 32 18.35 -37.95 6.47
CA SER A 32 19.76 -38.28 6.20
C SER A 32 20.35 -37.44 5.06
N GLY A 33 19.52 -37.01 4.11
CA GLY A 33 19.95 -36.33 2.89
C GLY A 33 20.57 -37.28 1.86
N GLU A 34 20.38 -38.58 2.03
CA GLU A 34 21.01 -39.64 1.22
C GLU A 34 20.01 -40.24 0.22
N THR A 35 19.63 -39.49 -0.81
CA THR A 35 18.99 -40.08 -2.00
C THR A 35 20.01 -40.30 -3.11
N GLU A 36 19.69 -41.14 -4.09
CA GLU A 36 20.49 -41.35 -5.32
C GLU A 36 20.72 -40.04 -6.09
N LYS A 37 19.78 -39.10 -5.97
CA LYS A 37 19.84 -37.77 -6.59
C LYS A 37 20.47 -36.70 -5.67
N GLY A 38 20.93 -37.08 -4.48
CA GLY A 38 21.51 -36.18 -3.47
C GLY A 38 20.49 -35.66 -2.45
N ASP A 39 20.77 -34.50 -1.87
CA ASP A 39 19.96 -33.94 -0.78
C ASP A 39 18.64 -33.34 -1.33
N ALA A 40 17.54 -34.07 -1.12
CA ALA A 40 16.20 -33.69 -1.59
C ALA A 40 15.69 -32.38 -0.97
N LEU A 41 15.92 -32.14 0.33
CA LEU A 41 15.46 -30.93 1.00
C LEU A 41 16.20 -29.69 0.49
N LYS A 42 17.52 -29.77 0.28
CA LYS A 42 18.31 -28.69 -0.33
C LYS A 42 17.89 -28.43 -1.77
N THR A 43 17.68 -29.49 -2.55
CA THR A 43 17.26 -29.39 -3.96
C THR A 43 15.88 -28.73 -4.08
N ALA A 44 14.89 -29.21 -3.32
CA ALA A 44 13.56 -28.64 -3.28
C ALA A 44 13.54 -27.18 -2.79
N ARG A 45 14.47 -26.79 -1.89
CA ARG A 45 14.57 -25.41 -1.40
C ARG A 45 14.99 -24.47 -2.52
N VAL A 46 16.02 -24.87 -3.26
CA VAL A 46 16.50 -24.11 -4.43
C VAL A 46 15.40 -24.03 -5.49
N ALA A 47 14.72 -25.15 -5.79
CA ALA A 47 13.63 -25.19 -6.76
C ALA A 47 12.47 -24.25 -6.38
N GLY A 48 12.04 -24.25 -5.12
CA GLY A 48 10.99 -23.35 -4.63
C GLY A 48 11.39 -21.87 -4.71
N ILE A 49 12.64 -21.53 -4.36
CA ILE A 49 13.16 -20.15 -4.48
C ILE A 49 13.21 -19.70 -5.95
N LEU A 50 13.65 -20.58 -6.86
CA LEU A 50 13.67 -20.28 -8.29
C LEU A 50 12.25 -20.10 -8.84
N ALA A 51 11.30 -20.91 -8.39
CA ALA A 51 9.90 -20.82 -8.78
C ALA A 51 9.24 -19.52 -8.32
N ALA A 52 9.48 -19.06 -7.09
CA ALA A 52 9.02 -17.75 -6.62
C ALA A 52 9.47 -16.62 -7.57
N LYS A 53 10.74 -16.66 -8.03
CA LYS A 53 11.30 -15.62 -8.90
C LYS A 53 10.80 -15.65 -10.34
N ARG A 54 10.19 -16.76 -10.77
CA ARG A 54 9.69 -16.98 -12.14
C ARG A 54 8.18 -17.21 -12.16
N THR A 55 7.47 -16.72 -11.15
CA THR A 55 6.03 -16.98 -11.01
C THR A 55 5.23 -16.37 -12.15
N ASP A 56 5.63 -15.21 -12.68
CA ASP A 56 5.02 -14.56 -13.83
C ASP A 56 5.26 -15.29 -15.15
N GLU A 57 6.32 -16.10 -15.26
CA GLU A 57 6.56 -16.99 -16.39
C GLU A 57 5.69 -18.27 -16.32
N LEU A 58 5.34 -18.71 -15.11
CA LEU A 58 4.62 -19.95 -14.85
C LEU A 58 3.10 -19.77 -14.74
N ILE A 59 2.66 -18.66 -14.16
CA ILE A 59 1.24 -18.38 -13.89
C ILE A 59 0.79 -17.17 -14.71
N PRO A 60 -0.12 -17.35 -15.70
CA PRO A 60 -0.61 -16.26 -16.52
C PRO A 60 -1.18 -15.10 -15.71
N LEU A 61 -0.95 -13.88 -16.19
CA LEU A 61 -1.48 -12.64 -15.62
C LEU A 61 -0.92 -12.25 -14.23
N CYS A 62 0.08 -12.98 -13.71
CA CYS A 62 0.89 -12.50 -12.59
C CYS A 62 1.80 -11.36 -13.05
N HIS A 63 2.06 -10.42 -12.14
CA HIS A 63 2.98 -9.32 -12.41
C HIS A 63 4.41 -9.78 -12.13
N PRO A 64 5.41 -9.35 -12.90
CA PRO A 64 6.80 -9.51 -12.49
C PRO A 64 7.04 -8.68 -11.22
N LEU A 65 7.50 -9.32 -10.15
CA LEU A 65 7.74 -8.66 -8.85
C LEU A 65 9.20 -8.78 -8.42
N PRO A 66 9.83 -7.69 -7.93
CA PRO A 66 11.17 -7.75 -7.39
C PRO A 66 11.14 -8.50 -6.04
N ILE A 67 11.48 -9.78 -6.03
CA ILE A 67 11.51 -10.57 -4.81
C ILE A 67 12.71 -10.16 -3.94
N HIS A 68 12.42 -9.65 -2.75
CA HIS A 68 13.44 -9.18 -1.80
C HIS A 68 13.89 -10.30 -0.86
N ARG A 69 12.98 -11.22 -0.49
CA ARG A 69 13.27 -12.43 0.28
C ARG A 69 12.36 -13.56 -0.19
N ALA A 70 12.93 -14.75 -0.34
CA ALA A 70 12.19 -15.99 -0.53
C ALA A 70 12.88 -17.08 0.30
N GLU A 71 12.11 -17.75 1.14
CA GLU A 71 12.59 -18.78 2.03
C GLU A 71 11.68 -20.01 1.97
N VAL A 72 12.28 -21.19 1.91
CA VAL A 72 11.58 -22.47 1.94
C VAL A 72 12.14 -23.31 3.08
N THR A 73 11.26 -23.64 4.02
CA THR A 73 11.54 -24.45 5.22
C THR A 73 10.61 -25.66 5.25
N TYR A 74 10.93 -26.60 6.14
CA TYR A 74 10.25 -27.89 6.21
C TYR A 74 9.97 -28.27 7.66
N GLU A 75 8.81 -28.86 7.89
CA GLU A 75 8.47 -29.58 9.11
C GLU A 75 8.25 -31.05 8.75
N LEU A 76 9.11 -31.94 9.23
CA LEU A 76 9.06 -33.37 8.93
C LEU A 76 8.27 -34.09 10.04
N ALA A 77 7.20 -34.78 9.67
CA ALA A 77 6.44 -35.68 10.54
C ALA A 77 6.89 -37.14 10.33
N GLU A 78 6.12 -38.13 10.80
CA GLU A 78 6.45 -39.55 10.59
C GLU A 78 6.17 -40.01 9.14
N ALA A 79 5.08 -39.53 8.53
CA ALA A 79 4.62 -39.96 7.21
C ALA A 79 4.30 -38.77 6.28
N SER A 80 4.86 -37.60 6.58
CA SER A 80 4.70 -36.41 5.74
C SER A 80 5.78 -35.37 5.97
N VAL A 81 5.92 -34.46 5.02
CA VAL A 81 6.72 -33.26 5.11
C VAL A 81 5.87 -32.05 4.72
N ARG A 82 5.72 -31.11 5.65
CA ARG A 82 5.07 -29.84 5.39
C ARG A 82 6.11 -28.85 4.88
N VAL A 83 5.93 -28.42 3.63
CA VAL A 83 6.71 -27.39 2.97
C VAL A 83 6.11 -26.03 3.32
N ILE A 84 6.95 -25.10 3.78
CA ILE A 84 6.55 -23.74 4.13
C ILE A 84 7.38 -22.77 3.30
N ALA A 85 6.70 -21.99 2.46
CA ALA A 85 7.31 -20.93 1.67
C ALA A 85 6.89 -19.56 2.18
N GLU A 86 7.85 -18.71 2.53
CA GLU A 86 7.61 -17.31 2.85
C GLU A 86 8.33 -16.41 1.84
N VAL A 87 7.56 -15.49 1.24
CA VAL A 87 8.05 -14.58 0.20
C VAL A 87 7.74 -13.15 0.57
N GLN A 88 8.69 -12.25 0.29
CA GLN A 88 8.60 -10.84 0.61
C GLN A 88 9.03 -9.95 -0.56
N THR A 89 8.32 -8.83 -0.75
CA THR A 89 8.67 -7.78 -1.72
C THR A 89 8.29 -6.40 -1.20
N ILE A 90 8.84 -5.36 -1.81
CA ILE A 90 8.31 -3.99 -1.74
C ILE A 90 7.71 -3.68 -3.10
N GLY A 91 6.39 -3.54 -3.17
CA GLY A 91 5.70 -3.33 -4.44
C GLY A 91 4.20 -2.99 -4.34
N PRO A 92 3.56 -2.76 -5.50
CA PRO A 92 2.17 -2.27 -5.58
C PRO A 92 1.13 -3.39 -5.37
N THR A 93 1.53 -4.66 -5.47
CA THR A 93 0.69 -5.85 -5.26
C THR A 93 1.38 -6.89 -4.39
N GLY A 94 0.61 -7.81 -3.82
CA GLY A 94 1.13 -8.84 -2.92
C GLY A 94 1.87 -9.96 -3.67
N VAL A 95 2.51 -10.83 -2.87
CA VAL A 95 3.33 -11.98 -3.32
C VAL A 95 2.67 -13.33 -3.01
N GLU A 96 1.33 -13.35 -3.00
CA GLU A 96 0.58 -14.57 -2.69
C GLU A 96 0.89 -15.71 -3.67
N MET A 97 1.01 -15.38 -4.96
CA MET A 97 1.25 -16.37 -6.00
C MET A 97 2.70 -16.86 -5.97
N GLU A 98 3.65 -16.01 -5.64
CA GLU A 98 5.06 -16.39 -5.53
C GLU A 98 5.28 -17.35 -4.36
N ALA A 99 4.58 -17.16 -3.24
CA ALA A 99 4.61 -18.09 -2.11
C ALA A 99 3.94 -19.43 -2.45
N LEU A 100 2.76 -19.41 -3.07
CA LEU A 100 2.05 -20.63 -3.48
C LEU A 100 2.84 -21.44 -4.52
N THR A 101 3.42 -20.75 -5.50
CA THR A 101 4.24 -21.38 -6.55
C THR A 101 5.53 -21.96 -5.95
N ALA A 102 6.17 -21.27 -5.02
CA ALA A 102 7.34 -21.80 -4.30
C ALA A 102 7.01 -23.08 -3.50
N ALA A 103 5.93 -23.06 -2.71
CA ALA A 103 5.50 -24.23 -1.94
C ALA A 103 5.16 -25.41 -2.86
N SER A 104 4.42 -25.15 -3.95
CA SER A 104 4.02 -26.19 -4.91
C SER A 104 5.22 -26.82 -5.62
N ILE A 105 6.15 -26.00 -6.12
CA ILE A 105 7.32 -26.51 -6.85
C ILE A 105 8.30 -27.21 -5.91
N ALA A 106 8.47 -26.73 -4.68
CA ALA A 106 9.27 -27.44 -3.67
C ALA A 106 8.65 -28.81 -3.34
N ALA A 107 7.32 -28.89 -3.14
CA ALA A 107 6.64 -30.18 -2.90
C ALA A 107 6.75 -31.13 -4.11
N LEU A 108 6.56 -30.64 -5.34
CA LEU A 108 6.75 -31.43 -6.57
C LEU A 108 8.19 -31.90 -6.74
N THR A 109 9.16 -31.08 -6.32
CA THR A 109 10.57 -31.46 -6.35
C THR A 109 10.84 -32.57 -5.34
N LEU A 110 10.30 -32.49 -4.11
CA LEU A 110 10.41 -33.58 -3.14
C LEU A 110 9.75 -34.86 -3.66
N TYR A 111 8.57 -34.75 -4.29
CA TYR A 111 7.93 -35.88 -4.95
C TYR A 111 8.86 -36.53 -6.00
N ASP A 112 9.46 -35.74 -6.90
CA ASP A 112 10.37 -36.27 -7.93
C ASP A 112 11.64 -36.92 -7.35
N MET A 113 12.11 -36.42 -6.21
CA MET A 113 13.26 -36.97 -5.50
C MET A 113 12.94 -38.28 -4.78
N LEU A 114 11.70 -38.46 -4.29
CA LEU A 114 11.28 -39.63 -3.52
C LEU A 114 10.61 -40.74 -4.33
N LYS A 115 10.05 -40.44 -5.52
CA LYS A 115 9.36 -41.43 -6.37
C LYS A 115 10.13 -42.73 -6.68
N PRO A 116 11.48 -42.80 -6.67
CA PRO A 116 12.17 -44.09 -6.83
C PRO A 116 12.07 -45.03 -5.61
N TYR A 117 11.63 -44.52 -4.45
CA TYR A 117 11.65 -45.21 -3.15
C TYR A 117 10.25 -45.52 -2.60
N ALA A 118 9.19 -45.21 -3.33
CA ALA A 118 7.81 -45.41 -2.90
C ALA A 118 6.94 -45.84 -4.07
N GLU A 119 5.86 -46.56 -3.78
CA GLU A 119 4.85 -46.90 -4.77
C GLU A 119 4.01 -45.66 -5.14
N PRO A 120 3.48 -45.57 -6.38
CA PRO A 120 2.75 -44.39 -6.85
C PRO A 120 1.59 -43.94 -5.96
N GLU A 121 0.90 -44.86 -5.30
CA GLU A 121 -0.24 -44.57 -4.42
C GLU A 121 0.17 -44.00 -3.06
N GLU A 122 1.44 -44.15 -2.68
CA GLU A 122 1.96 -43.75 -1.37
C GLU A 122 2.44 -42.29 -1.33
N LEU A 123 2.71 -41.70 -2.50
CA LEU A 123 3.10 -40.30 -2.65
C LEU A 123 1.93 -39.44 -3.12
N HIS A 124 1.60 -38.41 -2.36
CA HIS A 124 0.66 -37.38 -2.81
C HIS A 124 0.92 -36.04 -2.13
N ILE A 125 0.53 -34.98 -2.83
CA ILE A 125 0.64 -33.60 -2.34
C ILE A 125 -0.77 -33.09 -2.03
N GLU A 126 -0.97 -32.58 -0.82
CA GLU A 126 -2.22 -31.96 -0.40
C GLU A 126 -1.98 -30.62 0.32
N ALA A 127 -3.08 -30.00 0.77
CA ALA A 127 -3.08 -28.80 1.59
C ALA A 127 -2.22 -27.64 1.01
N CYS A 128 -2.15 -27.50 -0.32
CA CYS A 128 -1.52 -26.34 -0.94
C CYS A 128 -2.41 -25.10 -0.79
N HIS A 129 -2.04 -24.18 0.12
CA HIS A 129 -2.84 -23.00 0.41
C HIS A 129 -2.02 -21.85 0.99
N LEU A 130 -2.62 -20.65 0.97
CA LEU A 130 -2.06 -19.44 1.56
C LEU A 130 -2.44 -19.39 3.05
N GLU A 131 -1.45 -19.44 3.94
CA GLU A 131 -1.68 -19.37 5.39
C GLU A 131 -1.87 -17.94 5.89
N ARG A 132 -1.03 -17.02 5.40
CA ARG A 132 -1.07 -15.61 5.82
C ARG A 132 -0.55 -14.71 4.71
N LYS A 133 -1.10 -13.50 4.68
CA LYS A 133 -0.49 -12.37 3.97
C LYS A 133 -0.56 -11.09 4.77
N THR A 134 0.41 -10.22 4.59
CA THR A 134 0.42 -8.85 5.11
C THR A 134 0.84 -7.86 4.04
N GLY A 135 0.47 -6.59 4.20
CA GLY A 135 0.81 -5.54 3.25
C GLY A 135 -0.37 -5.00 2.45
N GLY A 136 -0.17 -3.82 1.87
CA GLY A 136 -1.12 -3.19 0.95
C GLY A 136 -2.29 -2.47 1.60
N LYS A 137 -3.38 -2.36 0.81
CA LYS A 137 -4.57 -1.59 1.21
C LYS A 137 -5.22 -2.08 2.51
N SER A 138 -5.02 -3.35 2.87
CA SER A 138 -5.57 -3.95 4.09
C SER A 138 -4.71 -3.71 5.32
N GLN A 139 -3.45 -3.30 5.18
CA GLN A 139 -2.54 -3.12 6.32
C GLN A 139 -2.72 -1.75 6.99
N HIS A 140 -3.03 -0.70 6.22
CA HIS A 140 -3.26 0.63 6.75
C HIS A 140 -4.72 1.03 6.57
N ARG A 141 -5.34 1.54 7.65
CA ARG A 141 -6.71 2.04 7.59
C ARG A 141 -6.79 3.17 6.58
N ARG A 142 -7.76 3.05 5.67
CA ARG A 142 -8.12 4.09 4.69
C ARG A 142 -9.48 4.71 4.97
N ARG A 143 -10.13 4.26 6.05
CA ARG A 143 -11.41 4.74 6.52
C ARG A 143 -11.26 5.11 7.99
N LEU A 144 -11.80 6.26 8.37
CA LEU A 144 -11.81 6.74 9.73
C LEU A 144 -12.56 5.77 10.65
N SER A 145 -12.11 5.66 11.90
CA SER A 145 -12.79 4.90 12.94
C SER A 145 -14.10 5.54 13.39
N GLN A 146 -14.18 6.86 13.32
CA GLN A 146 -15.37 7.65 13.60
C GLN A 146 -15.57 8.72 12.52
N PRO A 147 -16.83 9.03 12.15
CA PRO A 147 -17.15 10.13 11.26
C PRO A 147 -16.45 11.44 11.66
N ARG A 148 -15.80 12.11 10.70
CA ARG A 148 -15.23 13.46 10.89
C ARG A 148 -15.55 14.35 9.71
N GLN A 149 -15.65 15.65 9.96
CA GLN A 149 -15.88 16.62 8.89
C GLN A 149 -14.62 16.82 8.06
N ALA A 150 -14.80 17.14 6.79
CA ALA A 150 -13.73 17.64 5.93
C ALA A 150 -14.26 18.74 5.01
N ALA A 151 -13.36 19.53 4.44
CA ALA A 151 -13.68 20.48 3.39
C ALA A 151 -12.75 20.30 2.18
N VAL A 152 -13.32 20.45 0.98
CA VAL A 152 -12.60 20.54 -0.28
C VAL A 152 -12.83 21.91 -0.90
N ILE A 153 -11.75 22.63 -1.17
CA ILE A 153 -11.79 23.97 -1.79
C ILE A 153 -11.09 23.89 -3.15
N VAL A 154 -11.85 24.07 -4.23
CA VAL A 154 -11.30 24.12 -5.59
C VAL A 154 -10.95 25.55 -5.94
N LEU A 155 -9.72 25.77 -6.40
CA LEU A 155 -9.26 27.05 -6.94
C LEU A 155 -9.16 26.96 -8.45
N SER A 156 -10.05 27.69 -9.13
CA SER A 156 -10.03 27.82 -10.58
C SER A 156 -10.95 28.96 -11.04
N ASP A 157 -10.39 29.95 -11.72
CA ASP A 157 -11.15 31.02 -12.38
C ASP A 157 -12.25 30.48 -13.33
N THR A 158 -11.94 29.49 -14.16
CA THR A 158 -12.86 28.96 -15.17
C THR A 158 -13.98 28.13 -14.56
N VAL A 159 -13.70 27.34 -13.51
CA VAL A 159 -14.75 26.60 -12.80
C VAL A 159 -15.63 27.56 -12.01
N ALA A 160 -15.04 28.54 -11.32
CA ALA A 160 -15.78 29.55 -10.57
C ALA A 160 -16.70 30.40 -11.48
N ALA A 161 -16.27 30.69 -12.70
CA ALA A 161 -17.07 31.37 -13.72
C ALA A 161 -18.11 30.47 -14.42
N GLY A 162 -18.20 29.18 -14.07
CA GLY A 162 -19.13 28.22 -14.68
C GLY A 162 -18.76 27.81 -16.11
N GLN A 163 -17.54 28.10 -16.56
CA GLN A 163 -17.06 27.80 -17.91
C GLN A 163 -16.50 26.38 -18.04
N ALA A 164 -16.13 25.76 -16.92
CA ALA A 164 -15.61 24.40 -16.85
C ALA A 164 -16.21 23.63 -15.68
N ARG A 165 -16.29 22.31 -15.80
CA ARG A 165 -16.69 21.43 -14.70
C ARG A 165 -15.46 20.99 -13.92
N ASP A 166 -15.48 21.13 -12.60
CA ASP A 166 -14.46 20.52 -11.77
C ASP A 166 -14.62 18.99 -11.74
N THR A 167 -13.51 18.32 -12.02
CA THR A 167 -13.39 16.87 -11.93
C THR A 167 -12.41 16.44 -10.85
N ALA A 168 -11.45 17.30 -10.49
CA ALA A 168 -10.39 16.99 -9.54
C ALA A 168 -10.89 17.09 -8.10
N GLY A 169 -11.48 18.22 -7.74
CA GLY A 169 -12.07 18.42 -6.41
C GLY A 169 -13.26 17.51 -6.16
N ALA A 170 -14.12 17.31 -7.16
CA ALA A 170 -15.24 16.38 -7.08
C ALA A 170 -14.78 14.96 -6.70
N PHE A 171 -13.70 14.46 -7.32
CA PHE A 171 -13.15 13.18 -6.91
C PHE A 171 -12.58 13.17 -5.51
N VAL A 172 -11.83 14.21 -5.12
CA VAL A 172 -11.26 14.28 -3.77
C VAL A 172 -12.40 14.26 -2.74
N ARG A 173 -13.47 15.01 -2.96
CA ARG A 173 -14.67 15.01 -2.12
C ARG A 173 -15.28 13.62 -2.00
N ASP A 174 -15.53 12.95 -3.13
CA ASP A 174 -16.19 11.64 -3.15
C ASP A 174 -15.32 10.58 -2.46
N ALA A 175 -14.01 10.58 -2.73
CA ALA A 175 -13.05 9.68 -2.11
C ALA A 175 -12.87 9.93 -0.59
N LEU A 176 -13.01 11.17 -0.12
CA LEU A 176 -13.09 11.46 1.32
C LEU A 176 -14.40 10.94 1.92
N GLY A 177 -15.52 11.05 1.21
CA GLY A 177 -16.79 10.44 1.63
C GLY A 177 -16.65 8.93 1.84
N ASP A 178 -16.06 8.23 0.88
CA ASP A 178 -15.76 6.79 0.96
C ASP A 178 -14.81 6.45 2.13
N ALA A 179 -13.91 7.37 2.48
CA ALA A 179 -13.00 7.26 3.61
C ALA A 179 -13.64 7.59 4.98
N GLY A 180 -14.96 7.85 5.03
CA GLY A 180 -15.70 8.07 6.27
C GLY A 180 -15.71 9.52 6.76
N PHE A 181 -15.33 10.48 5.91
CA PHE A 181 -15.54 11.88 6.21
C PHE A 181 -17.00 12.26 5.95
N THR A 182 -17.67 12.85 6.94
CA THR A 182 -19.06 13.31 6.81
C THR A 182 -19.39 14.41 7.84
N PRO A 183 -19.98 15.54 7.40
CA PRO A 183 -20.09 15.98 6.00
C PRO A 183 -18.73 16.31 5.36
N VAL A 184 -18.68 16.26 4.02
CA VAL A 184 -17.58 16.82 3.22
C VAL A 184 -18.06 18.11 2.55
N ALA A 185 -17.72 19.26 3.14
CA ALA A 185 -18.01 20.55 2.55
C ALA A 185 -17.26 20.71 1.22
N TYR A 186 -17.88 21.35 0.23
CA TYR A 186 -17.31 21.51 -1.11
C TYR A 186 -17.55 22.94 -1.59
N ARG A 187 -16.46 23.65 -1.90
CA ARG A 187 -16.53 25.03 -2.41
C ARG A 187 -15.63 25.19 -3.62
N VAL A 188 -16.09 25.98 -4.58
CA VAL A 188 -15.29 26.45 -5.72
C VAL A 188 -15.12 27.94 -5.56
N ILE A 189 -13.88 28.42 -5.69
CA ILE A 189 -13.53 29.84 -5.67
C ILE A 189 -12.60 30.17 -6.83
N ALA A 190 -12.61 31.43 -7.27
CA ALA A 190 -11.62 31.94 -8.22
C ALA A 190 -10.21 31.93 -7.59
N ASP A 191 -9.18 32.13 -8.41
CA ASP A 191 -7.79 32.19 -7.97
C ASP A 191 -7.49 33.52 -7.25
N ASP A 192 -8.10 33.70 -6.08
CA ASP A 192 -8.07 34.89 -5.25
C ASP A 192 -7.59 34.58 -3.82
N ALA A 193 -6.50 35.22 -3.41
CA ALA A 193 -5.84 34.96 -2.13
C ALA A 193 -6.70 35.40 -0.93
N GLN A 194 -7.45 36.51 -1.02
CA GLN A 194 -8.27 37.00 0.09
C GLN A 194 -9.48 36.10 0.31
N ALA A 195 -10.16 35.70 -0.75
CA ALA A 195 -11.28 34.78 -0.71
C ALA A 195 -10.87 33.40 -0.18
N LEU A 196 -9.71 32.89 -0.62
CA LEU A 196 -9.13 31.64 -0.09
C LEU A 196 -8.81 31.78 1.39
N GLN A 197 -8.08 32.83 1.79
CA GLN A 197 -7.70 33.04 3.19
C GLN A 197 -8.92 33.16 4.11
N GLY A 198 -9.94 33.92 3.71
CA GLY A 198 -11.18 34.06 4.47
C GLY A 198 -11.92 32.72 4.63
N THR A 199 -11.98 31.93 3.55
CA THR A 199 -12.60 30.60 3.57
C THR A 199 -11.85 29.62 4.49
N LEU A 200 -10.51 29.60 4.40
CA LEU A 200 -9.67 28.76 5.26
C LEU A 200 -9.81 29.14 6.73
N ARG A 201 -9.75 30.44 7.06
CA ARG A 201 -9.94 30.93 8.43
C ARG A 201 -11.31 30.55 9.00
N GLY A 202 -12.36 30.58 8.19
CA GLY A 202 -13.68 30.08 8.57
C GLY A 202 -13.63 28.62 9.02
N TYR A 203 -13.13 27.72 8.16
CA TYR A 203 -13.04 26.29 8.50
C TYR A 203 -12.12 25.99 9.70
N ILE A 204 -11.03 26.74 9.85
CA ILE A 204 -10.14 26.65 11.01
C ILE A 204 -10.91 27.07 12.28
N SER A 205 -11.64 28.19 12.25
CA SER A 205 -12.43 28.65 13.40
C SER A 205 -13.58 27.73 13.78
N GLU A 206 -14.18 27.03 12.80
CA GLU A 206 -15.20 26.01 13.01
C GLU A 206 -14.63 24.70 13.56
N GLY A 207 -13.29 24.55 13.59
CA GLY A 207 -12.63 23.33 14.03
C GLY A 207 -12.76 22.17 13.04
N THR A 208 -12.86 22.47 11.73
CA THR A 208 -12.93 21.43 10.68
C THR A 208 -11.65 20.60 10.69
N PRO A 209 -11.69 19.27 10.92
CA PRO A 209 -10.46 18.47 11.10
C PRO A 209 -9.53 18.40 9.89
N LEU A 210 -10.08 18.47 8.67
CA LEU A 210 -9.32 18.35 7.42
C LEU A 210 -9.83 19.34 6.38
N VAL A 211 -8.92 20.12 5.79
CA VAL A 211 -9.22 20.95 4.62
C VAL A 211 -8.20 20.63 3.52
N ILE A 212 -8.71 20.25 2.35
CA ILE A 212 -7.89 20.01 1.15
C ILE A 212 -8.22 21.07 0.12
N THR A 213 -7.22 21.84 -0.31
CA THR A 213 -7.35 22.69 -1.50
C THR A 213 -6.96 21.90 -2.75
N VAL A 214 -7.58 22.20 -3.89
CA VAL A 214 -7.32 21.56 -5.17
C VAL A 214 -7.17 22.65 -6.23
N GLY A 215 -5.96 22.83 -6.76
CA GLY A 215 -5.64 23.91 -7.70
C GLY A 215 -4.66 24.93 -7.14
N GLY A 216 -4.19 25.84 -8.00
CA GLY A 216 -3.34 26.99 -7.64
C GLY A 216 -1.99 26.67 -6.99
N THR A 217 -1.44 25.45 -7.16
CA THR A 217 -0.15 25.02 -6.59
C THR A 217 1.02 25.05 -7.59
N GLY A 218 0.80 25.53 -8.81
CA GLY A 218 1.83 25.67 -9.84
C GLY A 218 2.74 26.88 -9.63
N LEU A 219 3.38 27.32 -10.72
CA LEU A 219 4.35 28.42 -10.77
C LEU A 219 3.84 29.65 -11.52
N GLY A 220 2.61 29.62 -12.02
CA GLY A 220 2.00 30.71 -12.74
C GLY A 220 1.60 31.88 -11.83
N PRO A 221 1.38 33.08 -12.39
CA PRO A 221 1.01 34.26 -11.61
C PRO A 221 -0.36 34.16 -10.92
N ARG A 222 -1.20 33.20 -11.33
CA ARG A 222 -2.49 32.88 -10.69
C ARG A 222 -2.38 31.75 -9.67
N ASP A 223 -1.24 31.07 -9.55
CA ASP A 223 -1.04 30.00 -8.57
C ASP A 223 -0.79 30.57 -7.17
N VAL A 224 -1.86 31.04 -6.51
CA VAL A 224 -1.79 31.73 -5.21
C VAL A 224 -1.99 30.82 -4.00
N THR A 225 -2.33 29.55 -4.20
CA THR A 225 -2.81 28.67 -3.12
C THR A 225 -1.74 28.43 -2.08
N VAL A 226 -0.51 28.11 -2.49
CA VAL A 226 0.58 27.78 -1.57
C VAL A 226 0.97 28.98 -0.72
N ASP A 227 1.09 30.15 -1.35
CA ASP A 227 1.50 31.39 -0.67
C ASP A 227 0.40 31.91 0.26
N THR A 228 -0.85 31.54 0.01
CA THR A 228 -1.99 31.84 0.89
C THR A 228 -2.11 30.84 2.05
N VAL A 229 -1.87 29.55 1.82
CA VAL A 229 -2.04 28.48 2.81
C VAL A 229 -0.87 28.40 3.78
N ARG A 230 0.38 28.50 3.29
CA ARG A 230 1.58 28.31 4.12
C ARG A 230 1.62 29.21 5.36
N PRO A 231 1.30 30.52 5.29
CA PRO A 231 1.32 31.38 6.48
C PRO A 231 0.27 31.04 7.54
N LEU A 232 -0.69 30.16 7.24
CA LEU A 232 -1.71 29.72 8.19
C LEU A 232 -1.30 28.45 8.96
N ILE A 233 -0.23 27.76 8.53
CA ILE A 233 0.23 26.51 9.12
C ILE A 233 1.15 26.81 10.31
N ASP A 234 0.79 26.33 11.50
CA ASP A 234 1.61 26.41 12.71
C ASP A 234 2.63 25.26 12.80
N THR A 235 2.30 24.10 12.24
CA THR A 235 3.16 22.90 12.26
C THR A 235 3.19 22.25 10.88
N GLU A 236 4.28 22.44 10.14
CA GLU A 236 4.46 21.83 8.82
C GLU A 236 4.63 20.31 8.89
N ILE A 237 4.06 19.59 7.93
CA ILE A 237 4.23 18.15 7.72
C ILE A 237 4.70 17.94 6.27
N PRO A 238 5.96 18.28 5.94
CA PRO A 238 6.45 18.25 4.57
C PRO A 238 6.35 16.84 3.93
N GLY A 239 6.47 15.79 4.75
CA GLY A 239 6.39 14.39 4.35
C GLY A 239 5.11 14.01 3.58
N ILE A 240 3.98 14.68 3.84
CA ILE A 240 2.73 14.45 3.08
C ILE A 240 2.93 14.82 1.61
N MET A 241 3.48 16.01 1.35
CA MET A 241 3.63 16.51 -0.01
C MET A 241 4.88 15.95 -0.70
N GLU A 242 5.90 15.55 0.06
CA GLU A 242 7.01 14.72 -0.44
C GLU A 242 6.51 13.38 -0.97
N ALA A 243 5.67 12.66 -0.20
CA ALA A 243 5.07 11.41 -0.63
C ALA A 243 4.15 11.59 -1.85
N ALA A 244 3.35 12.66 -1.88
CA ALA A 244 2.50 13.01 -3.01
C ALA A 244 3.33 13.23 -4.30
N ARG A 245 4.37 14.07 -4.24
CA ARG A 245 5.25 14.35 -5.39
C ARG A 245 6.04 13.11 -5.81
N ALA A 246 6.62 12.38 -4.87
CA ALA A 246 7.39 11.17 -5.16
C ALA A 246 6.54 10.08 -5.84
N PHE A 247 5.27 9.95 -5.44
CA PHE A 247 4.34 9.05 -6.11
C PHE A 247 3.92 9.60 -7.48
N GLY A 248 3.54 10.87 -7.58
CA GLY A 248 3.11 11.49 -8.83
C GLY A 248 4.20 11.49 -9.91
N GLN A 249 5.45 11.78 -9.56
CA GLN A 249 6.56 11.88 -10.52
C GLN A 249 6.91 10.56 -11.21
N ARG A 250 6.52 9.41 -10.63
CA ARG A 250 6.64 8.10 -11.27
C ARG A 250 5.67 7.92 -12.44
N ARG A 251 4.66 8.79 -12.59
CA ARG A 251 3.64 8.76 -13.64
C ARG A 251 3.73 10.01 -14.52
N MET A 252 3.74 11.16 -13.88
CA MET A 252 3.81 12.48 -14.50
C MET A 252 5.08 13.18 -14.02
N PRO A 253 6.17 13.21 -14.81
CA PRO A 253 7.47 13.78 -14.38
C PRO A 253 7.37 15.19 -13.80
N PHE A 254 6.42 16.00 -14.30
CA PHE A 254 6.20 17.38 -13.85
C PHE A 254 5.53 17.51 -12.47
N ALA A 255 5.07 16.40 -11.86
CA ALA A 255 4.48 16.44 -10.52
C ALA A 255 5.42 17.04 -9.47
N MET A 256 6.74 16.91 -9.68
CA MET A 256 7.77 17.52 -8.82
C MET A 256 7.69 19.05 -8.77
N LEU A 257 7.09 19.71 -9.77
CA LEU A 257 6.97 21.17 -9.84
C LEU A 257 5.85 21.72 -8.95
N SER A 258 4.96 20.88 -8.40
CA SER A 258 3.92 21.34 -7.49
C SER A 258 4.55 21.87 -6.20
N ARG A 259 4.27 23.14 -5.88
CA ARG A 259 4.74 23.80 -4.64
C ARG A 259 3.95 23.40 -3.41
N GLY A 260 3.04 22.42 -3.52
CA GLY A 260 2.06 22.13 -2.49
C GLY A 260 2.65 21.88 -1.10
N VAL A 261 1.91 22.31 -0.08
CA VAL A 261 2.23 22.27 1.34
C VAL A 261 1.18 21.48 2.13
N ALA A 262 1.59 21.00 3.30
CA ALA A 262 0.69 20.35 4.24
C ALA A 262 1.14 20.63 5.68
N GLY A 263 0.19 20.73 6.60
CA GLY A 263 0.47 20.95 8.02
C GLY A 263 -0.76 21.33 8.82
N TYR A 264 -0.60 21.43 10.14
CA TYR A 264 -1.67 21.84 11.05
C TYR A 264 -1.75 23.35 11.19
N ALA A 265 -2.97 23.87 11.16
CA ALA A 265 -3.37 25.21 11.61
C ALA A 265 -4.31 25.04 12.80
N GLY A 266 -3.81 25.25 14.02
CA GLY A 266 -4.47 24.77 15.24
C GLY A 266 -4.76 23.26 15.16
N ASN A 267 -6.05 22.90 15.21
CA ASN A 267 -6.49 21.50 15.13
C ASN A 267 -6.93 21.06 13.72
N THR A 268 -6.75 21.92 12.72
CA THR A 268 -7.16 21.67 11.34
C THR A 268 -5.96 21.26 10.49
N LEU A 269 -6.00 20.07 9.89
CA LEU A 269 -5.00 19.64 8.92
C LEU A 269 -5.28 20.29 7.56
N LEU A 270 -4.36 21.14 7.09
CA LEU A 270 -4.41 21.77 5.77
C LEU A 270 -3.50 21.02 4.80
N ILE A 271 -3.99 20.72 3.59
CA ILE A 271 -3.21 20.06 2.52
C ILE A 271 -3.56 20.69 1.18
N THR A 272 -2.58 20.96 0.33
CA THR A 272 -2.80 21.55 -1.00
C THR A 272 -2.47 20.56 -2.12
N PHE A 273 -3.46 20.17 -2.90
CA PHE A 273 -3.30 19.25 -4.03
C PHE A 273 -3.23 19.98 -5.40
N PRO A 274 -2.60 19.36 -6.41
CA PRO A 274 -2.63 19.86 -7.78
C PRO A 274 -4.06 19.96 -8.33
N GLY A 275 -4.29 20.91 -9.25
CA GLY A 275 -5.60 21.12 -9.87
C GLY A 275 -5.98 20.10 -10.95
N SER A 276 -5.02 19.31 -11.43
CA SER A 276 -5.31 18.27 -12.43
C SER A 276 -5.96 17.05 -11.78
N ARG A 277 -6.88 16.41 -12.49
CA ARG A 277 -7.58 15.19 -12.04
C ARG A 277 -6.61 14.10 -11.58
N GLY A 278 -5.57 13.84 -12.38
CA GLY A 278 -4.52 12.85 -12.11
C GLY A 278 -3.70 13.20 -10.87
N GLY A 279 -3.18 14.44 -10.81
CA GLY A 279 -2.36 14.89 -9.69
C GLY A 279 -3.10 14.88 -8.35
N ALA A 280 -4.38 15.29 -8.34
CA ALA A 280 -5.22 15.20 -7.15
C ALA A 280 -5.49 13.75 -6.72
N SER A 281 -5.81 12.85 -7.67
CA SER A 281 -6.03 11.43 -7.32
C SER A 281 -4.79 10.73 -6.82
N GLU A 282 -3.64 10.99 -7.42
CA GLU A 282 -2.36 10.39 -7.06
C GLU A 282 -1.92 10.87 -5.67
N SER A 283 -2.05 12.18 -5.41
CA SER A 283 -1.76 12.79 -4.12
C SER A 283 -2.65 12.18 -3.03
N LEU A 284 -3.97 12.05 -3.27
CA LEU A 284 -4.87 11.44 -2.29
C LEU A 284 -4.59 9.94 -2.08
N ALA A 285 -4.35 9.18 -3.16
CA ALA A 285 -4.17 7.74 -3.08
C ALA A 285 -2.98 7.32 -2.19
N THR A 286 -1.91 8.12 -2.23
CA THR A 286 -0.69 7.91 -1.44
C THR A 286 -0.78 8.49 -0.03
N THR A 287 -1.42 9.65 0.15
CA THR A 287 -1.46 10.35 1.46
C THR A 287 -2.61 9.91 2.37
N LEU A 288 -3.73 9.42 1.82
CA LEU A 288 -4.94 9.10 2.59
C LEU A 288 -4.72 8.18 3.80
N PRO A 289 -3.93 7.08 3.73
CA PRO A 289 -3.67 6.26 4.92
C PRO A 289 -3.00 7.04 6.06
N GLY A 290 -2.07 7.93 5.72
CA GLY A 290 -1.40 8.82 6.69
C GLY A 290 -2.37 9.83 7.28
N ILE A 291 -3.21 10.45 6.45
CA ILE A 291 -4.25 11.39 6.89
C ILE A 291 -5.23 10.72 7.87
N VAL A 292 -5.72 9.52 7.52
CA VAL A 292 -6.63 8.75 8.39
C VAL A 292 -5.94 8.40 9.71
N HIS A 293 -4.69 7.94 9.67
CA HIS A 293 -3.93 7.64 10.88
C HIS A 293 -3.75 8.87 11.78
N LEU A 294 -3.35 10.01 11.20
CA LEU A 294 -3.19 11.26 11.94
C LEU A 294 -4.49 11.65 12.63
N LEU A 295 -5.63 11.62 11.92
CA LEU A 295 -6.90 12.03 12.50
C LEU A 295 -7.44 11.02 13.53
N ASP A 296 -7.25 9.72 13.34
CA ASP A 296 -7.69 8.71 14.31
C ASP A 296 -6.84 8.70 15.60
N THR A 297 -5.54 9.00 15.50
CA THR A 297 -4.58 8.73 16.60
C THR A 297 -3.94 9.98 17.20
N VAL A 298 -3.72 11.03 16.40
CA VAL A 298 -3.09 12.27 16.85
C VAL A 298 -4.18 13.20 17.34
N ARG A 299 -4.06 13.61 18.60
CA ARG A 299 -4.80 14.73 19.15
C ARG A 299 -3.84 15.92 19.21
N PRO A 300 -3.97 16.92 18.32
CA PRO A 300 -3.08 18.08 18.34
C PRO A 300 -3.12 18.74 19.73
N GLY A 301 -1.96 18.88 20.37
CA GLY A 301 -1.83 19.48 21.71
C GLY A 301 -1.98 18.52 22.91
N GLU A 302 -2.35 17.25 22.73
CA GLU A 302 -2.33 16.24 23.80
C GLU A 302 -1.12 15.31 23.65
N ARG A 303 -0.50 14.91 24.77
CA ARG A 303 0.59 13.92 24.75
C ARG A 303 0.07 12.60 24.17
N HIS A 304 0.76 12.09 23.16
CA HIS A 304 0.53 10.74 22.65
C HIS A 304 0.68 9.73 23.80
N PRO A 305 -0.30 8.85 24.06
CA PRO A 305 -0.14 7.77 25.03
C PRO A 305 0.85 6.68 24.54
N GLY A 306 1.31 6.76 23.29
CA GLY A 306 2.26 5.82 22.69
C GLY A 306 3.63 6.45 22.48
N GLY A 307 4.35 6.70 23.57
CA GLY A 307 5.80 6.86 23.52
C GLY A 307 6.46 5.49 23.61
N TYR A 308 7.45 5.21 22.76
CA TYR A 308 8.34 4.06 22.90
C TYR A 308 8.93 4.00 24.31
N GLY A 309 8.68 2.90 25.02
CA GLY A 309 9.33 2.57 26.29
C GLY A 309 8.35 2.14 27.37
N GLY A 310 8.14 0.82 27.48
CA GLY A 310 7.46 0.23 28.64
C GLY A 310 6.92 -1.15 28.36
N GLU A 311 7.78 -2.16 28.56
CA GLU A 311 7.50 -3.54 29.04
C GLU A 311 8.85 -4.27 28.89
N SER A 312 9.73 -4.35 29.90
CA SER A 312 9.70 -5.20 31.11
C SER A 312 9.42 -6.66 30.81
#